data_AF-A0A7C1Y2Y3-F1
#
_entry.id   AF-A0A7C1Y2Y3-F1
#
_cell.length_a   1.000
_cell.length_b   1.000
_cell.length_c   1.000
_cell.angle_alpha   90.00
_cell.angle_beta   90.00
_cell.angle_gamma   90.00
#
_symmetry.space_group_name_H-M   'P 1'
#
loop_
_entity.id
_entity.type
_entity.pdbx_description
1 polymer ?
#
loop_
_entity_poly.entity_id
_entity_poly.type
_entity_poly.pdbx_seq_one_letter_code
_entity_poly.pdbx_strand_id
1 'polypeptide(L)'
;MRLLIVNLFFLMFFHQVVLAENTTCDFGTVKFLSDYPTARLNGCEEKSGNYYLYISPEVKPVNPSPWYGFKVVSDQKRTINVYLNYTYASHRYWPKVSRDGLHWRTLEANKITKYSKGRKIRLKISVDDKPLWISAQEILNNQQYDLWNRHMAR
;
A
#
# COMPACT_ATOMS: atom_id res chain seq x y z
N MET A 1 18.21 -62.12 -7.09
CA MET A 1 18.13 -60.90 -7.91
C MET A 1 17.30 -59.88 -7.15
N ARG A 2 17.95 -58.92 -6.45
CA ARG A 2 17.28 -57.91 -5.60
C ARG A 2 16.69 -56.81 -6.50
N LEU A 3 15.37 -56.65 -6.52
CA LEU A 3 14.74 -55.46 -7.11
C LEU A 3 14.93 -54.28 -6.15
N LEU A 4 15.60 -53.23 -6.64
CA LEU A 4 15.70 -51.93 -5.97
C LEU A 4 14.39 -51.16 -6.16
N ILE A 5 13.77 -50.78 -5.04
CA ILE A 5 12.66 -49.84 -4.96
C ILE A 5 13.22 -48.43 -5.21
N VAL A 6 12.85 -47.78 -6.30
CA VAL A 6 13.05 -46.34 -6.48
C VAL A 6 11.78 -45.65 -6.01
N ASN A 7 11.76 -45.23 -4.75
CA ASN A 7 10.74 -44.33 -4.23
C ASN A 7 10.99 -42.93 -4.83
N LEU A 8 10.23 -42.59 -5.87
CA LEU A 8 10.22 -41.27 -6.46
C LEU A 8 9.50 -40.32 -5.48
N PHE A 9 10.25 -39.68 -4.57
CA PHE A 9 9.73 -38.60 -3.73
C PHE A 9 9.47 -37.38 -4.61
N PHE A 10 8.20 -37.19 -5.00
CA PHE A 10 7.74 -35.96 -5.64
C PHE A 10 7.62 -34.87 -4.56
N LEU A 11 8.67 -34.04 -4.43
CA LEU A 11 8.64 -32.83 -3.61
C LEU A 11 7.66 -31.82 -4.22
N MET A 12 6.40 -31.85 -3.81
CA MET A 12 5.48 -30.74 -4.06
C MET A 12 5.97 -29.53 -3.26
N PHE A 13 6.65 -28.60 -3.93
CA PHE A 13 6.87 -27.26 -3.41
C PHE A 13 5.53 -26.53 -3.34
N PHE A 14 4.89 -26.55 -2.17
CA PHE A 14 3.80 -25.65 -1.83
C PHE A 14 4.29 -24.20 -1.93
N HIS A 15 3.99 -23.54 -3.05
CA HIS A 15 4.16 -22.10 -3.17
C HIS A 15 3.07 -21.46 -2.30
N GLN A 16 3.44 -20.99 -1.11
CA GLN A 16 2.53 -20.20 -0.29
C GLN A 16 2.23 -18.89 -1.04
N VAL A 17 1.02 -18.80 -1.56
CA VAL A 17 0.46 -17.53 -2.03
C VAL A 17 0.21 -16.69 -0.79
N VAL A 18 1.11 -15.76 -0.48
CA VAL A 18 0.89 -14.77 0.57
C VAL A 18 -0.09 -13.75 0.03
N LEU A 19 -1.38 -13.94 0.31
CA LEU A 19 -2.39 -12.91 0.08
C LEU A 19 -2.07 -11.72 0.99
N ALA A 20 -2.26 -10.49 0.49
CA ALA A 20 -2.12 -9.30 1.31
C ALA A 20 -3.27 -9.26 2.32
N GLU A 21 -3.02 -9.59 3.58
CA GLU A 21 -3.99 -9.38 4.64
C GLU A 21 -4.20 -7.88 4.89
N ASN A 22 -5.45 -7.52 5.23
CA ASN A 22 -5.79 -6.15 5.63
C ASN A 22 -4.98 -5.77 6.88
N THR A 23 -4.03 -4.85 6.72
CA THR A 23 -3.22 -4.34 7.82
C THR A 23 -3.91 -3.12 8.43
N THR A 24 -4.06 -3.17 9.76
CA THR A 24 -4.44 -2.01 10.58
C THR A 24 -3.31 -1.66 11.52
N CYS A 25 -2.92 -0.39 11.50
CA CYS A 25 -1.89 0.18 12.36
C CYS A 25 -2.55 1.21 13.26
N ASP A 26 -2.75 0.88 14.53
CA ASP A 26 -3.37 1.78 15.49
C ASP A 26 -2.33 2.32 16.47
N PHE A 27 -2.04 3.62 16.40
CA PHE A 27 -1.14 4.33 17.29
C PHE A 27 -1.92 5.24 18.26
N GLY A 28 -3.16 4.86 18.58
CA GLY A 28 -4.11 5.63 19.38
C GLY A 28 -4.71 6.77 18.58
N THR A 29 -3.97 7.87 18.49
CA THR A 29 -4.45 9.13 17.88
C THR A 29 -4.33 9.17 16.36
N VAL A 30 -3.54 8.28 15.75
CA VAL A 30 -3.42 8.10 14.30
C VAL A 30 -3.57 6.63 13.97
N LYS A 31 -4.37 6.35 12.94
CA LYS A 31 -4.55 5.00 12.42
C LYS A 31 -4.27 4.93 10.93
N PHE A 32 -3.57 3.88 10.50
CA PHE A 32 -3.43 3.54 9.08
C PHE A 32 -4.22 2.26 8.80
N LEU A 33 -4.97 2.27 7.70
CA LEU A 33 -5.89 1.19 7.34
C LEU A 33 -5.65 0.77 5.89
N SER A 34 -5.59 -0.53 5.61
CA SER A 34 -5.59 -1.09 4.27
C SER A 34 -6.82 -1.98 4.01
N ASP A 35 -7.95 -1.60 4.56
CA ASP A 35 -9.25 -2.28 4.58
C ASP A 35 -10.10 -2.02 3.31
N TYR A 36 -9.46 -2.02 2.14
CA TYR A 36 -10.18 -1.89 0.86
C TYR A 36 -9.49 -2.71 -0.25
N PRO A 37 -10.21 -3.17 -1.29
CA PRO A 37 -9.73 -4.24 -2.19
C PRO A 37 -8.41 -3.96 -2.93
N THR A 38 -8.08 -2.69 -3.18
CA THR A 38 -6.85 -2.29 -3.90
C THR A 38 -5.77 -1.74 -2.97
N ALA A 39 -5.98 -1.81 -1.65
CA ALA A 39 -5.04 -1.34 -0.66
C ALA A 39 -3.79 -2.24 -0.62
N ARG A 40 -2.67 -1.66 -0.20
CA ARG A 40 -1.45 -2.39 0.09
C ARG A 40 -0.63 -1.66 1.14
N LEU A 41 -0.49 -2.31 2.28
CA LEU A 41 0.37 -1.94 3.39
C LEU A 41 0.88 -3.26 3.99
N ASN A 42 2.20 -3.41 4.15
CA ASN A 42 2.78 -4.66 4.65
C ASN A 42 3.17 -4.61 6.13
N GLY A 43 2.99 -3.46 6.77
CA GLY A 43 3.34 -3.25 8.17
C GLY A 43 3.66 -1.80 8.44
N CYS A 44 3.84 -1.47 9.71
CA CYS A 44 4.02 -0.11 10.17
C CYS A 44 4.64 -0.05 11.57
N GLU A 45 5.28 1.07 11.86
CA GLU A 45 5.78 1.41 13.19
C GLU A 45 5.74 2.93 13.40
N GLU A 46 5.64 3.35 14.66
CA GLU A 46 5.84 4.74 15.04
C GLU A 46 7.18 4.89 15.77
N LYS A 47 7.96 5.89 15.38
CA LYS A 47 9.22 6.23 16.05
C LYS A 47 9.40 7.75 16.12
N SER A 48 9.56 8.26 17.33
CA SER A 48 9.81 9.68 17.61
C SER A 48 8.79 10.61 16.92
N GLY A 49 7.50 10.25 16.97
CA GLY A 49 6.40 11.03 16.36
C GLY A 49 6.33 10.97 14.83
N ASN A 50 7.06 10.06 14.19
CA ASN A 50 6.96 9.80 12.76
C ASN A 50 6.45 8.37 12.52
N TYR A 51 5.72 8.20 11.42
CA TYR A 51 5.14 6.92 11.05
C TYR A 51 5.92 6.31 9.89
N TYR A 52 6.29 5.04 10.01
CA TYR A 52 7.04 4.31 8.99
C TYR A 52 6.17 3.15 8.50
N LEU A 53 5.89 3.12 7.21
CA LEU A 53 5.03 2.16 6.54
C LEU A 53 5.90 1.30 5.63
N TYR A 54 5.77 0.00 5.73
CA TYR A 54 6.55 -0.95 4.96
C TYR A 54 5.80 -1.37 3.70
N ILE A 55 6.45 -1.20 2.55
CA ILE A 55 5.89 -1.48 1.23
C ILE A 55 6.74 -2.54 0.52
N SER A 56 6.13 -3.68 0.24
CA SER A 56 6.75 -4.83 -0.44
C SER A 56 6.08 -5.10 -1.78
N PRO A 57 6.81 -5.64 -2.77
CA PRO A 57 6.21 -6.13 -4.02
C PRO A 57 5.16 -7.20 -3.74
N GLU A 58 4.24 -7.38 -4.68
CA GLU A 58 3.20 -8.42 -4.63
C GLU A 58 3.80 -9.82 -4.55
N VAL A 59 4.58 -10.19 -5.56
CA VAL A 59 5.25 -11.49 -5.66
C VAL A 59 6.62 -11.28 -6.28
N LYS A 60 7.63 -11.92 -5.69
CA LYS A 60 8.99 -11.97 -6.24
C LYS A 60 9.27 -13.38 -6.77
N PRO A 61 9.98 -13.54 -7.90
CA PRO A 61 10.54 -12.48 -8.75
C PRO A 61 9.58 -11.92 -9.81
N VAL A 62 8.36 -12.47 -9.95
CA VAL A 62 7.44 -12.19 -11.08
C VAL A 62 7.04 -10.71 -11.19
N ASN A 63 6.63 -10.10 -10.07
CA ASN A 63 6.20 -8.71 -10.03
C ASN A 63 6.96 -7.94 -8.93
N PRO A 64 8.20 -7.52 -9.21
CA PRO A 64 9.06 -6.87 -8.22
C PRO A 64 8.66 -5.42 -7.94
N SER A 65 7.62 -4.89 -8.59
CA SER A 65 7.20 -3.50 -8.43
C SER A 65 6.33 -3.34 -7.18
N PRO A 66 6.79 -2.61 -6.15
CA PRO A 66 5.95 -2.27 -5.01
C PRO A 66 4.89 -1.23 -5.42
N TRP A 67 3.66 -1.43 -4.96
CA TRP A 67 2.65 -0.39 -4.89
C TRP A 67 2.16 -0.22 -3.46
N TYR A 68 1.47 0.86 -3.19
CA TYR A 68 0.93 1.16 -1.87
C TYR A 68 -0.48 1.70 -2.02
N GLY A 69 -1.29 1.45 -1.02
CA GLY A 69 -2.62 1.99 -0.86
C GLY A 69 -3.02 1.88 0.60
N PHE A 70 -3.31 3.00 1.25
CA PHE A 70 -3.79 3.01 2.63
C PHE A 70 -4.68 4.23 2.87
N LYS A 71 -5.47 4.19 3.94
CA LYS A 71 -6.11 5.36 4.54
C LYS A 71 -5.30 5.76 5.76
N VAL A 72 -5.31 7.04 6.08
CA VAL A 72 -4.89 7.57 7.39
C VAL A 72 -6.03 8.39 7.98
N VAL A 73 -6.26 8.24 9.28
CA VAL A 73 -7.22 9.04 10.06
C VAL A 73 -6.56 9.43 11.39
N SER A 74 -6.92 10.60 11.93
CA SER A 74 -6.47 11.04 13.24
C SER A 74 -7.61 11.69 14.00
N ASP A 75 -7.72 11.46 15.31
CA ASP A 75 -8.68 12.19 16.15
C ASP A 75 -8.32 13.69 16.31
N GLN A 76 -7.15 14.10 15.84
CA GLN A 76 -6.64 15.47 15.91
C GLN A 76 -6.24 16.00 14.54
N LYS A 77 -6.60 17.25 14.26
CA LYS A 77 -6.12 17.95 13.07
C LYS A 77 -4.65 18.32 13.24
N ARG A 78 -3.77 17.71 12.44
CA ARG A 78 -2.32 17.98 12.49
C ARG A 78 -1.62 17.62 11.20
N THR A 79 -0.37 18.04 11.08
CA THR A 79 0.50 17.58 9.99
C THR A 79 1.48 16.54 10.52
N ILE A 80 1.54 15.38 9.88
CA ILE A 80 2.41 14.26 10.25
C ILE A 80 3.42 13.97 9.13
N ASN A 81 4.52 13.33 9.50
CA ASN A 81 5.44 12.73 8.53
C ASN A 81 5.18 11.24 8.42
N VAL A 82 4.96 10.78 7.20
CA VAL A 82 4.77 9.37 6.87
C VAL A 82 5.92 8.94 5.97
N TYR A 83 6.68 7.95 6.38
CA TYR A 83 7.79 7.40 5.62
C TYR A 83 7.33 6.10 4.95
N LEU A 84 7.42 6.02 3.62
CA LEU A 84 7.25 4.73 2.93
C LEU A 84 8.63 4.09 2.77
N ASN A 85 8.85 2.98 3.47
CA ASN A 85 10.05 2.17 3.42
C ASN A 85 9.82 1.01 2.46
N TYR A 86 10.57 0.98 1.36
CA TYR A 86 10.42 -0.06 0.37
C TYR A 86 11.36 -1.23 0.67
N THR A 87 10.84 -2.46 0.68
CA THR A 87 11.64 -3.64 1.07
C THR A 87 12.48 -4.19 -0.08
N TYR A 88 12.07 -4.00 -1.33
CA TYR A 88 12.75 -4.59 -2.50
C TYR A 88 13.18 -3.60 -3.59
N ALA A 89 12.23 -2.95 -4.29
CA ALA A 89 12.55 -1.95 -5.32
C ALA A 89 12.34 -0.51 -4.82
N SER A 90 12.79 0.49 -5.58
CA SER A 90 12.58 1.90 -5.22
C SER A 90 11.16 2.38 -5.52
N HIS A 91 10.79 3.48 -4.86
CA HIS A 91 9.58 4.24 -5.14
C HIS A 91 9.42 4.58 -6.63
N ARG A 92 8.29 4.16 -7.20
CA ARG A 92 7.95 4.34 -8.62
C ARG A 92 6.78 5.30 -8.85
N TYR A 93 5.74 5.18 -8.03
CA TYR A 93 4.45 5.83 -8.29
C TYR A 93 4.25 7.08 -7.45
N TRP A 94 4.01 8.22 -8.09
CA TRP A 94 3.72 9.47 -7.41
C TRP A 94 2.45 9.34 -6.53
N PRO A 95 2.47 9.80 -5.27
CA PRO A 95 1.31 9.68 -4.38
C PRO A 95 0.10 10.43 -4.90
N LYS A 96 -1.02 9.73 -5.00
CA LYS A 96 -2.35 10.30 -5.20
C LYS A 96 -3.09 10.29 -3.88
N VAL A 97 -3.90 11.32 -3.65
CA VAL A 97 -4.68 11.47 -2.42
C VAL A 97 -6.14 11.77 -2.70
N SER A 98 -7.02 11.31 -1.82
CA SER A 98 -8.47 11.51 -1.90
C SER A 98 -9.10 11.57 -0.50
N ARG A 99 -10.20 12.31 -0.36
CA ARG A 99 -11.01 12.38 0.87
C ARG A 99 -12.30 11.57 0.81
N ASP A 100 -12.64 11.03 -0.36
CA ASP A 100 -13.86 10.27 -0.60
C ASP A 100 -13.60 8.94 -1.35
N GLY A 101 -12.36 8.69 -1.76
CA GLY A 101 -11.98 7.53 -2.57
C GLY A 101 -12.42 7.61 -4.04
N LEU A 102 -13.09 8.69 -4.45
CA LEU A 102 -13.66 8.87 -5.80
C LEU A 102 -12.95 9.97 -6.58
N HIS A 103 -12.70 11.12 -5.93
CA HIS A 103 -12.00 12.25 -6.53
C HIS A 103 -10.57 12.28 -6.04
N TRP A 104 -9.64 12.19 -6.98
CA TRP A 104 -8.22 12.06 -6.69
C TRP A 104 -7.45 13.25 -7.21
N ARG A 105 -6.40 13.61 -6.49
CA ARG A 105 -5.39 14.57 -6.94
C ARG A 105 -4.00 14.04 -6.65
N THR A 106 -3.02 14.53 -7.39
CA THR A 106 -1.61 14.28 -7.06
C THR A 106 -1.22 15.04 -5.79
N LEU A 107 -0.39 14.43 -4.96
CA LEU A 107 0.22 15.10 -3.81
C LEU A 107 1.25 16.12 -4.29
N GLU A 108 1.28 17.29 -3.68
CA GLU A 108 2.18 18.37 -4.08
C GLU A 108 3.66 17.97 -3.90
N ALA A 109 4.53 18.33 -4.85
CA ALA A 109 5.94 17.92 -4.87
C ALA A 109 6.70 18.35 -3.61
N ASN A 110 6.40 19.52 -3.06
CA ASN A 110 7.01 20.04 -1.83
C ASN A 110 6.63 19.24 -0.57
N LYS A 111 5.63 18.35 -0.64
CA LYS A 111 5.26 17.44 0.45
C LYS A 111 5.99 16.10 0.36
N ILE A 112 6.81 15.89 -0.67
CA ILE A 112 7.50 14.62 -0.93
C ILE A 112 9.01 14.85 -0.82
N THR A 113 9.70 13.96 -0.13
CA THR A 113 11.17 13.95 -0.08
C THR A 113 11.66 12.53 -0.29
N LYS A 114 12.52 12.32 -1.28
CA LYS A 114 13.11 11.00 -1.57
C LYS A 114 14.45 10.87 -0.85
N TYR A 115 14.68 9.70 -0.29
CA TYR A 115 15.94 9.31 0.35
C TYR A 115 16.45 8.02 -0.28
N SER A 116 17.75 7.74 -0.12
CA SER A 116 18.34 6.44 -0.48
C SER A 116 17.94 5.97 -1.88
N LYS A 117 18.05 6.85 -2.89
CA LYS A 117 17.65 6.58 -4.29
C LYS A 117 16.20 6.04 -4.43
N GLY A 118 15.29 6.53 -3.60
CA GLY A 118 13.87 6.15 -3.61
C GLY A 118 13.52 4.92 -2.78
N ARG A 119 14.48 4.29 -2.08
CA ARG A 119 14.19 3.18 -1.16
C ARG A 119 13.42 3.61 0.10
N LYS A 120 13.43 4.92 0.38
CA LYS A 120 12.60 5.56 1.38
C LYS A 120 12.09 6.88 0.83
N ILE A 121 10.82 7.20 1.06
CA ILE A 121 10.29 8.55 0.82
C ILE A 121 9.60 9.05 2.09
N ARG A 122 9.63 10.35 2.32
CA ARG A 122 8.80 11.03 3.32
C ARG A 122 7.67 11.76 2.61
N LEU A 123 6.46 11.60 3.15
CA LEU A 123 5.26 12.34 2.81
C LEU A 123 4.91 13.24 3.99
N LYS A 124 4.71 14.54 3.75
CA LYS A 124 4.18 15.48 4.74
C LYS A 124 2.68 15.62 4.52
N ILE A 125 1.88 15.07 5.43
CA ILE A 125 0.44 14.87 5.24
C ILE A 125 -0.35 15.58 6.33
N SER A 126 -1.38 16.33 5.95
CA SER A 126 -2.36 16.86 6.89
C SER A 126 -3.46 15.82 7.13
N VAL A 127 -3.69 15.51 8.39
CA VAL A 127 -4.67 14.52 8.86
C VAL A 127 -5.66 15.18 9.80
N ASP A 128 -6.84 14.58 9.91
CA ASP A 128 -7.96 14.94 10.77
C ASP A 128 -8.87 13.71 10.95
N ASP A 129 -10.04 13.92 11.54
CA ASP A 129 -11.03 12.89 11.89
C ASP A 129 -11.69 12.25 10.66
N LYS A 130 -11.42 12.79 9.47
CA LYS A 130 -11.87 12.22 8.20
C LYS A 130 -10.75 11.39 7.57
N PRO A 131 -11.04 10.19 7.07
CA PRO A 131 -10.04 9.42 6.35
C PRO A 131 -9.44 10.19 5.17
N LEU A 132 -8.13 10.03 4.98
CA LEU A 132 -7.40 10.45 3.80
C LEU A 132 -6.82 9.22 3.13
N TRP A 133 -7.25 8.94 1.91
CA TRP A 133 -6.66 7.91 1.08
C TRP A 133 -5.35 8.41 0.50
N ILE A 134 -4.33 7.56 0.52
CA ILE A 134 -3.03 7.77 -0.12
C ILE A 134 -2.70 6.49 -0.87
N SER A 135 -2.49 6.61 -2.19
CA SER A 135 -2.30 5.44 -3.05
C SER A 135 -1.35 5.73 -4.22
N ALA A 136 -0.72 4.66 -4.72
CA ALA A 136 0.09 4.67 -5.93
C ALA A 136 -0.73 4.97 -7.19
N GLN A 137 -1.99 4.53 -7.22
CA GLN A 137 -2.96 4.80 -8.28
C GLN A 137 -4.35 5.04 -7.70
N GLU A 138 -5.23 5.62 -8.51
CA GLU A 138 -6.63 5.82 -8.14
C GLU A 138 -7.27 4.46 -7.91
N ILE A 139 -8.09 4.38 -6.88
CA ILE A 139 -8.93 3.20 -6.68
C ILE A 139 -9.92 3.20 -7.84
N LEU A 140 -10.14 2.03 -8.46
CA LEU A 140 -11.22 1.78 -9.42
C LEU A 140 -12.13 0.72 -8.80
N ASN A 141 -13.27 1.14 -8.27
CA ASN A 141 -14.27 0.27 -7.68
C ASN A 141 -15.52 0.16 -8.59
N ASN A 142 -16.47 -0.68 -8.19
CA ASN A 142 -17.69 -0.89 -8.96
C ASN A 142 -18.49 0.41 -9.17
N GLN A 143 -18.49 1.33 -8.19
CA GLN A 143 -19.17 2.62 -8.33
C GLN A 143 -18.54 3.47 -9.44
N GLN A 144 -17.21 3.45 -9.58
CA GLN A 144 -16.52 4.13 -10.67
C GLN A 144 -16.76 3.45 -12.01
N TYR A 145 -16.86 2.12 -12.03
CA TYR A 145 -17.26 1.37 -13.22
C TYR A 145 -18.70 1.72 -13.65
N ASP A 146 -19.62 1.82 -12.71
CA ASP A 146 -21.01 2.21 -12.96
C ASP A 146 -21.12 3.66 -13.46
N LEU A 147 -20.34 4.57 -12.87
CA LEU A 147 -20.25 5.97 -13.31
C LEU A 147 -19.72 6.05 -14.75
N TRP A 148 -18.67 5.28 -15.04
CA TRP A 148 -18.10 5.20 -16.38
C TRP A 148 -19.10 4.64 -17.40
N ASN A 149 -19.77 3.53 -17.08
CA ASN A 149 -20.82 2.94 -17.93
C ASN A 149 -21.95 3.93 -18.23
N ARG A 150 -22.43 4.66 -17.20
CA ARG A 150 -23.47 5.70 -17.39
C ARG A 150 -23.01 6.87 -18.24
N HIS A 151 -21.71 7.20 -18.22
CA HIS A 151 -21.16 8.26 -19.07
C HIS A 151 -21.02 7.79 -20.53
N MET A 152 -20.59 6.56 -20.75
CA MET A 152 -20.40 5.97 -22.08
C MET A 152 -21.70 5.58 -22.78
N ALA A 153 -22.78 5.32 -22.02
CA ALA A 153 -24.10 4.99 -22.58
C ALA A 153 -24.94 6.21 -23.00
N ARG A 154 -24.32 7.39 -23.10
CA ARG A 154 -24.91 8.63 -23.62
C ARG A 154 -24.37 8.92 -25.01
#